data_AF-A0A350WQK9-F1
#
_entry.id   AF-A0A350WQK9-F1
#
_cell.length_a   1.000
_cell.length_b   1.000
_cell.length_c   1.000
_cell.angle_alpha   90.00
_cell.angle_beta   90.00
_cell.angle_gamma   90.00
#
_symmetry.space_group_name_H-M   'P 1'
#
loop_
_entity.id
_entity.type
_entity.pdbx_description
1 polymer ?
#
loop_
_entity_poly.entity_id
_entity_poly.type
_entity_poly.pdbx_seq_one_letter_code
_entity_poly.pdbx_strand_id
1 'polypeptide(L)'
;MPGACGDAPVWGTDYSLPDLYEKSLLLPAGFTHTATETHPCERWAETLHAPVLVVKNIAQARRLILEALNLRGKTVAVDANSSVDVVNAVKRHGAQIQFRMLEQAFGQDEARGFGLGVDAAWMQTQAGAWIQSASSSPIPVVADCSDSLPIANPSLSADVTLYGLHLSVDETQAGALLVFSKRGEWLRNAIGIRMSESDLPCCEKSVAQHERWFGADGLAQKQLQVLQEIRRGLHEAAGLPMNDEQQVFLPHGVAVRIPDECEVSTFVMYLRAENTPSKWAPEIRPLHYAAIATQHESAERLARWVLIPASPFFTEKEIRGAVLGVVKTAEYLGVRWYTDANRAVEYAALMNEMYGEGHDAYRPIFLPLQLELRIN
;
A
#
# COMPACT_ATOMS: atom_id res chain seq x y z
N MET A 1 38.93 -14.86 -3.09
CA MET A 1 38.60 -13.46 -2.76
C MET A 1 37.74 -13.46 -1.50
N PRO A 2 37.93 -12.51 -0.57
CA PRO A 2 37.04 -12.39 0.58
C PRO A 2 35.60 -12.18 0.06
N GLY A 3 34.66 -12.97 0.57
CA GLY A 3 33.28 -13.00 0.09
C GLY A 3 32.63 -11.62 0.18
N ALA A 4 31.82 -11.28 -0.83
CA ALA A 4 31.18 -9.98 -1.04
C ALA A 4 30.18 -9.54 0.06
N CYS A 5 30.19 -10.18 1.22
CA CYS A 5 29.57 -9.69 2.45
C CYS A 5 30.67 -9.10 3.33
N GLY A 6 31.14 -7.90 2.98
CA GLY A 6 31.78 -7.04 3.98
C GLY A 6 30.75 -6.67 5.04
N ASP A 7 30.82 -7.32 6.21
CA ASP A 7 30.19 -6.92 7.48
C ASP A 7 28.70 -6.52 7.46
N ALA A 8 27.92 -6.99 6.49
CA ALA A 8 26.46 -6.91 6.53
C ALA A 8 25.95 -8.00 7.48
N PRO A 9 25.19 -7.68 8.53
CA PRO A 9 24.70 -8.65 9.49
C PRO A 9 23.84 -9.66 8.74
N VAL A 10 24.00 -10.93 9.10
CA VAL A 10 23.04 -11.97 8.76
C VAL A 10 21.75 -11.61 9.50
N TRP A 11 20.76 -11.12 8.77
CA TRP A 11 19.48 -10.73 9.33
C TRP A 11 18.72 -11.99 9.77
N GLY A 12 18.43 -12.10 11.07
CA GLY A 12 17.67 -13.22 11.62
C GLY A 12 16.21 -13.22 11.16
N THR A 13 15.52 -14.35 11.35
CA THR A 13 14.14 -14.64 10.94
C THR A 13 13.05 -13.75 11.56
N ASP A 14 13.41 -12.79 12.42
CA ASP A 14 12.47 -12.04 13.27
C ASP A 14 11.88 -10.77 12.63
N TYR A 15 12.17 -10.49 11.35
CA TYR A 15 11.55 -9.40 10.59
C TYR A 15 10.19 -9.80 10.01
N SER A 16 9.25 -10.08 10.92
CA SER A 16 7.82 -10.09 10.62
C SER A 16 7.37 -8.66 10.28
N LEU A 17 7.10 -8.39 9.00
CA LEU A 17 6.73 -7.06 8.49
C LEU A 17 5.52 -6.35 9.14
N PRO A 18 4.45 -7.07 9.57
CA PRO A 18 3.39 -6.45 10.35
C PRO A 18 3.93 -5.77 11.61
N ASP A 19 4.90 -6.38 12.28
CA ASP A 19 5.42 -5.89 13.54
C ASP A 19 6.17 -4.56 13.44
N LEU A 20 6.91 -4.27 12.36
CA LEU A 20 7.73 -3.06 12.33
C LEU A 20 6.94 -1.80 11.98
N TYR A 21 6.13 -1.86 10.92
CA TYR A 21 5.40 -0.68 10.48
C TYR A 21 4.14 -0.46 11.33
N GLU A 22 3.39 -1.50 11.70
CA GLU A 22 2.20 -1.32 12.55
C GLU A 22 2.57 -0.79 13.94
N LYS A 23 3.72 -1.23 14.51
CA LYS A 23 4.25 -0.61 15.74
C LYS A 23 4.64 0.84 15.55
N SER A 24 5.10 1.23 14.36
CA SER A 24 5.39 2.62 14.04
C SER A 24 4.12 3.47 13.90
N LEU A 25 2.99 2.89 13.48
CA LEU A 25 1.72 3.60 13.40
C LEU A 25 1.11 3.84 14.79
N LEU A 26 1.18 2.84 15.67
CA LEU A 26 0.61 2.88 17.02
C LEU A 26 1.12 4.08 17.85
N LEU A 27 0.19 4.80 18.46
CA LEU A 27 0.50 5.85 19.44
C LEU A 27 1.07 5.23 20.72
N PRO A 28 2.29 5.58 21.15
CA PRO A 28 2.88 5.03 22.38
C PRO A 28 2.05 5.36 23.63
N ALA A 29 1.97 4.42 24.58
CA ALA A 29 1.08 4.49 25.76
C ALA A 29 1.32 5.66 26.75
N GLY A 30 2.37 6.48 26.54
CA GLY A 30 2.66 7.68 27.34
C GLY A 30 2.60 8.99 26.55
N PHE A 31 2.21 8.94 25.28
CA PHE A 31 2.13 10.13 24.43
C PHE A 31 0.77 10.82 24.64
N THR A 32 0.71 11.72 25.61
CA THR A 32 -0.47 12.53 25.91
C THR A 32 -0.16 13.98 25.57
N HIS A 33 -0.99 14.59 24.73
CA HIS A 33 -0.92 16.02 24.46
C HIS A 33 -1.64 16.78 25.59
N THR A 34 -0.95 17.69 26.28
CA THR A 34 -1.61 18.62 27.21
C THR A 34 -2.46 19.60 26.42
N ALA A 35 -3.78 19.48 26.58
CA ALA A 35 -4.84 20.19 25.85
C ALA A 35 -4.42 21.53 25.22
N THR A 36 -4.34 21.56 23.89
CA THR A 36 -4.56 22.78 23.11
C THR A 36 -6.07 22.91 22.88
N GLU A 37 -6.58 24.14 22.80
CA GLU A 37 -8.02 24.43 22.61
C GLU A 37 -8.56 23.97 21.24
N THR A 38 -7.71 23.50 20.34
CA THR A 38 -8.06 23.17 18.95
C THR A 38 -8.73 21.81 18.83
N HIS A 39 -9.90 21.77 18.18
CA HIS A 39 -10.65 20.53 17.99
C HIS A 39 -9.88 19.58 17.04
N PRO A 40 -9.83 18.25 17.29
CA PRO A 40 -9.05 17.33 16.46
C PRO A 40 -9.37 17.42 14.96
N CYS A 41 -10.65 17.59 14.61
CA CYS A 41 -11.04 17.78 13.20
C CYS A 41 -10.41 19.02 12.56
N GLU A 42 -10.27 20.14 13.27
CA GLU A 42 -9.71 21.38 12.72
C GLU A 42 -8.23 21.17 12.37
N ARG A 43 -7.49 20.55 13.29
CA ARG A 43 -6.05 20.31 13.11
C ARG A 43 -5.75 19.33 11.97
N TRP A 44 -6.51 18.25 11.86
CA TRP A 44 -6.41 17.34 10.72
C TRP A 44 -6.84 18.02 9.41
N ALA A 45 -7.93 18.79 9.41
CA ALA A 45 -8.40 19.50 8.22
C ALA A 45 -7.40 20.52 7.70
N GLU A 46 -6.72 21.25 8.59
CA GLU A 46 -5.72 22.26 8.23
C GLU A 46 -4.54 21.63 7.49
N THR A 47 -3.97 20.54 8.02
CA THR A 47 -2.82 19.86 7.39
C THR A 47 -3.18 19.12 6.10
N LEU A 48 -4.41 18.60 6.02
CA LEU A 48 -4.86 17.83 4.86
C LEU A 48 -5.52 18.70 3.78
N HIS A 49 -5.79 19.97 4.07
CA HIS A 49 -6.54 20.89 3.20
C HIS A 49 -7.86 20.30 2.67
N ALA A 50 -8.53 19.50 3.51
CA ALA A 50 -9.73 18.76 3.13
C ALA A 50 -10.73 18.70 4.29
N PRO A 51 -12.04 18.62 4.01
CA PRO A 51 -13.03 18.32 5.03
C PRO A 51 -12.76 16.97 5.67
N VAL A 52 -12.82 16.90 7.01
CA VAL A 52 -12.61 15.66 7.75
C VAL A 52 -13.67 15.39 8.80
N LEU A 53 -13.77 14.11 9.21
CA LEU A 53 -14.42 13.67 10.43
C LEU A 53 -13.48 12.70 11.16
N VAL A 54 -13.38 12.83 12.48
CA VAL A 54 -12.65 11.86 13.30
C VAL A 54 -13.66 11.00 14.06
N VAL A 55 -13.47 9.69 13.97
CA VAL A 55 -14.40 8.66 14.49
C VAL A 55 -13.66 7.76 15.46
N LYS A 56 -14.39 7.17 16.41
CA LYS A 56 -13.87 6.33 17.49
C LYS A 56 -13.02 5.15 17.03
N ASN A 57 -13.40 4.48 15.94
CA ASN A 57 -12.66 3.36 15.37
C ASN A 57 -13.09 3.07 13.93
N ILE A 58 -12.34 2.21 13.26
CA ILE A 58 -12.52 1.81 11.85
C ILE A 58 -13.88 1.14 11.64
N ALA A 59 -14.30 0.22 12.54
CA ALA A 59 -15.58 -0.48 12.40
C ALA A 59 -16.76 0.50 12.40
N GLN A 60 -16.71 1.51 13.27
CA GLN A 60 -17.73 2.54 13.36
C GLN A 60 -17.72 3.46 12.13
N ALA A 61 -16.53 3.83 11.65
CA ALA A 61 -16.39 4.61 10.42
C ALA A 61 -17.00 3.87 9.22
N ARG A 62 -16.72 2.56 9.07
CA ARG A 62 -17.31 1.72 8.02
C ARG A 62 -18.83 1.68 8.12
N ARG A 63 -19.37 1.46 9.32
CA ARG A 63 -20.82 1.46 9.58
C ARG A 63 -21.46 2.78 9.14
N LEU A 64 -20.91 3.91 9.58
CA LEU A 64 -21.42 5.24 9.29
C LEU A 64 -21.41 5.55 7.78
N ILE A 65 -20.34 5.18 7.07
CA ILE A 65 -20.26 5.33 5.61
C ILE A 65 -21.38 4.53 4.94
N LEU A 66 -21.53 3.25 5.28
CA LEU A 66 -22.54 2.37 4.67
C LEU A 66 -23.97 2.88 4.93
N GLU A 67 -24.25 3.37 6.14
CA GLU A 67 -25.54 3.98 6.50
C GLU A 67 -25.81 5.30 5.80
N ALA A 68 -24.80 6.14 5.62
CA ALA A 68 -24.94 7.41 4.91
C ALA A 68 -25.15 7.21 3.40
N LEU A 69 -24.53 6.19 2.81
CA LEU A 69 -24.73 5.78 1.42
C LEU A 69 -26.06 5.03 1.19
N ASN A 70 -26.76 4.62 2.25
CA ASN A 70 -27.99 3.84 2.20
C ASN A 70 -27.85 2.60 1.30
N LEU A 71 -26.91 1.72 1.64
CA LEU A 71 -26.51 0.57 0.82
C LEU A 71 -27.22 -0.75 1.16
N ARG A 72 -28.18 -0.74 2.09
CA ARG A 72 -28.96 -1.94 2.40
C ARG A 72 -29.74 -2.42 1.17
N GLY A 73 -29.58 -3.69 0.82
CA GLY A 73 -30.18 -4.32 -0.36
C GLY A 73 -29.55 -3.92 -1.70
N LYS A 74 -28.53 -3.06 -1.68
CA LYS A 74 -27.82 -2.57 -2.87
C LYS A 74 -26.53 -3.34 -3.13
N THR A 75 -25.96 -3.18 -4.31
CA THR A 75 -24.73 -3.87 -4.71
C THR A 75 -23.52 -2.97 -4.46
N VAL A 76 -22.55 -3.49 -3.71
CA VAL A 76 -21.26 -2.84 -3.47
C VAL A 76 -20.18 -3.63 -4.17
N ALA A 77 -19.44 -2.97 -5.06
CA ALA A 77 -18.26 -3.54 -5.66
C ALA A 77 -17.10 -3.47 -4.68
N VAL A 78 -16.45 -4.60 -4.40
CA VAL A 78 -15.28 -4.69 -3.51
C VAL A 78 -14.15 -5.41 -4.22
N ASP A 79 -12.90 -5.06 -3.95
CA ASP A 79 -11.76 -5.73 -4.59
C ASP A 79 -11.70 -7.21 -4.17
N ALA A 80 -11.33 -8.11 -5.08
CA ALA A 80 -11.31 -9.57 -4.84
C ALA A 80 -10.43 -9.99 -3.65
N ASN A 81 -9.44 -9.17 -3.29
CA ASN A 81 -8.55 -9.34 -2.16
C ASN A 81 -8.88 -8.40 -0.99
N SER A 82 -10.11 -7.87 -0.90
CA SER A 82 -10.54 -7.09 0.28
C SER A 82 -10.48 -7.93 1.56
N SER A 83 -10.20 -7.28 2.68
CA SER A 83 -10.12 -7.96 3.98
C SER A 83 -11.47 -8.51 4.41
N VAL A 84 -11.42 -9.53 5.27
CA VAL A 84 -12.61 -10.14 5.87
C VAL A 84 -13.45 -9.10 6.61
N ASP A 85 -12.83 -8.09 7.22
CA ASP A 85 -13.55 -7.04 7.95
C ASP A 85 -14.34 -6.10 7.02
N VAL A 86 -13.78 -5.72 5.87
CA VAL A 86 -14.51 -4.94 4.86
C VAL A 86 -15.69 -5.74 4.34
N VAL A 87 -15.44 -6.98 3.92
CA VAL A 87 -16.49 -7.89 3.42
C VAL A 87 -17.58 -8.10 4.48
N ASN A 88 -17.21 -8.29 5.75
CA ASN A 88 -18.15 -8.47 6.84
C ASN A 88 -18.92 -7.19 7.17
N ALA A 89 -18.30 -6.00 7.09
CA ALA A 89 -18.99 -4.73 7.29
C ALA A 89 -20.10 -4.55 6.25
N VAL A 90 -19.79 -4.77 4.97
CA VAL A 90 -20.75 -4.69 3.86
C VAL A 90 -21.89 -5.71 4.04
N LYS A 91 -21.56 -6.97 4.35
CA LYS A 91 -22.56 -8.04 4.59
C LYS A 91 -23.46 -7.73 5.79
N ARG A 92 -22.90 -7.31 6.93
CA ARG A 92 -23.66 -6.99 8.15
C ARG A 92 -24.60 -5.80 7.95
N HIS A 93 -24.23 -4.86 7.09
CA HIS A 93 -25.11 -3.75 6.70
C HIS A 93 -26.31 -4.22 5.85
N GLY A 94 -26.21 -5.40 5.23
CA GLY A 94 -27.24 -5.98 4.37
C GLY A 94 -27.09 -5.62 2.90
N ALA A 95 -25.90 -5.21 2.46
CA ALA A 95 -25.58 -4.99 1.06
C ALA A 95 -25.12 -6.29 0.38
N GLN A 96 -25.34 -6.39 -0.93
CA GLN A 96 -24.80 -7.45 -1.77
C GLN A 96 -23.37 -7.10 -2.20
N ILE A 97 -22.52 -8.11 -2.30
CA ILE A 97 -21.12 -7.93 -2.70
C ILE A 97 -20.93 -8.41 -4.12
N GLN A 98 -20.31 -7.56 -4.93
CA GLN A 98 -19.73 -7.95 -6.21
C GLN A 98 -18.21 -7.83 -6.12
N PHE A 99 -17.51 -8.95 -6.24
CA PHE A 99 -16.05 -8.93 -6.24
C PHE A 99 -15.53 -8.40 -7.59
N ARG A 100 -14.61 -7.45 -7.51
CA ARG A 100 -13.90 -6.87 -8.66
C ARG A 100 -12.63 -7.65 -8.90
N MET A 101 -12.38 -7.91 -10.18
CA MET A 101 -11.11 -8.47 -10.63
C MET A 101 -9.97 -7.50 -10.30
N LEU A 102 -8.83 -8.05 -9.90
CA LEU A 102 -7.57 -7.31 -9.80
C LEU A 102 -6.95 -7.21 -11.20
N GLU A 103 -7.67 -6.66 -12.19
CA GLU A 103 -7.11 -6.44 -13.54
C GLU A 103 -5.96 -5.46 -13.51
N GLN A 104 -6.12 -4.40 -12.72
CA GLN A 104 -5.33 -3.16 -12.80
C GLN A 104 -4.90 -2.69 -11.41
N ALA A 105 -4.83 -3.61 -10.43
CA ALA A 105 -4.57 -3.30 -9.01
C ALA A 105 -3.23 -2.58 -8.74
N PHE A 106 -2.46 -2.27 -9.80
CA PHE A 106 -1.11 -1.74 -9.76
C PHE A 106 -0.81 -0.66 -10.81
N GLY A 107 -1.82 0.10 -11.26
CA GLY A 107 -1.59 1.40 -11.92
C GLY A 107 -1.46 1.42 -13.45
N GLN A 108 -1.87 0.38 -14.17
CA GLN A 108 -1.88 0.43 -15.64
C GLN A 108 -3.27 0.14 -16.20
N ASP A 109 -3.74 1.06 -17.05
CA ASP A 109 -5.07 1.27 -17.63
C ASP A 109 -6.18 1.87 -16.75
N GLU A 110 -6.71 2.99 -17.24
CA GLU A 110 -8.02 3.53 -16.90
C GLU A 110 -9.08 2.83 -17.78
N ALA A 111 -10.35 2.82 -17.35
CA ALA A 111 -11.52 2.48 -18.18
C ALA A 111 -12.00 1.02 -18.26
N ARG A 112 -12.08 0.31 -17.13
CA ARG A 112 -13.23 -0.60 -16.93
C ARG A 112 -14.05 -0.13 -15.74
N GLY A 113 -15.28 0.32 -16.02
CA GLY A 113 -16.22 0.74 -15.00
C GLY A 113 -16.53 -0.38 -14.00
N PHE A 114 -17.08 -0.04 -12.84
CA PHE A 114 -17.36 -0.96 -11.73
C PHE A 114 -18.32 -2.13 -12.04
N GLY A 115 -18.80 -2.25 -13.28
CA GLY A 115 -19.84 -3.18 -13.72
C GLY A 115 -21.22 -2.52 -13.73
N LEU A 116 -22.14 -3.06 -14.52
CA LEU A 116 -23.54 -2.64 -14.50
C LEU A 116 -24.20 -3.07 -13.19
N GLY A 117 -25.07 -2.22 -12.64
CA GLY A 117 -25.86 -2.54 -11.45
C GLY A 117 -25.13 -2.43 -10.11
N VAL A 118 -23.99 -1.72 -10.07
CA VAL A 118 -23.27 -1.38 -8.83
C VAL A 118 -23.70 -0.01 -8.32
N ASP A 119 -23.98 0.08 -7.02
CA ASP A 119 -24.44 1.31 -6.37
C ASP A 119 -23.31 2.10 -5.68
N ALA A 120 -22.24 1.42 -5.28
CA ALA A 120 -21.03 2.03 -4.71
C ALA A 120 -19.82 1.11 -4.89
N ALA A 121 -18.62 1.69 -4.87
CA ALA A 121 -17.37 0.96 -4.86
C ALA A 121 -16.63 1.13 -3.53
N TRP A 122 -16.10 0.04 -3.00
CA TRP A 122 -15.25 0.01 -1.81
C TRP A 122 -13.89 -0.58 -2.18
N MET A 123 -12.89 0.28 -2.20
CA MET A 123 -11.54 -0.05 -2.63
C MET A 123 -10.63 -0.07 -1.42
N GLN A 124 -9.89 -1.15 -1.18
CA GLN A 124 -9.07 -1.26 0.02
C GLN A 124 -7.59 -1.36 -0.33
N THR A 125 -6.77 -0.50 0.29
CA THR A 125 -5.31 -0.59 0.15
C THR A 125 -4.79 -1.80 0.86
N GLN A 126 -3.78 -2.48 0.31
CA GLN A 126 -3.06 -3.51 1.06
C GLN A 126 -1.70 -2.96 1.50
N ALA A 127 -1.47 -2.96 2.81
CA ALA A 127 -0.26 -2.42 3.44
C ALA A 127 0.03 -0.97 2.99
N GLY A 128 -1.04 -0.17 2.84
CA GLY A 128 -0.96 1.19 2.33
C GLY A 128 -0.23 1.32 0.99
N ALA A 129 -0.13 0.28 0.15
CA ALA A 129 0.72 0.36 -1.05
C ALA A 129 -0.05 0.63 -2.35
N TRP A 130 -1.37 0.37 -2.37
CA TRP A 130 -2.13 0.25 -3.61
C TRP A 130 -3.53 0.83 -3.51
N ILE A 131 -3.85 1.83 -4.31
CA ILE A 131 -5.24 2.16 -4.63
C ILE A 131 -5.33 2.59 -6.09
N GLN A 132 -6.37 2.16 -6.78
CA GLN A 132 -6.65 2.68 -8.12
C GLN A 132 -7.32 4.06 -8.01
N SER A 133 -7.02 4.97 -8.95
CA SER A 133 -7.67 6.27 -9.02
C SER A 133 -9.16 6.13 -9.36
N ALA A 134 -10.00 6.94 -8.72
CA ALA A 134 -11.45 6.94 -8.89
C ALA A 134 -12.01 8.20 -9.57
N SER A 135 -11.13 9.01 -10.19
CA SER A 135 -11.38 10.41 -10.60
C SER A 135 -12.57 10.64 -11.54
N SER A 136 -13.12 9.60 -12.18
CA SER A 136 -14.23 9.71 -13.15
C SER A 136 -15.46 8.84 -12.85
N SER A 137 -15.53 8.22 -11.68
CA SER A 137 -16.64 7.30 -11.34
C SER A 137 -18.00 8.01 -11.26
N PRO A 138 -19.10 7.52 -11.85
CA PRO A 138 -20.43 8.09 -11.64
C PRO A 138 -21.06 7.68 -10.29
N ILE A 139 -20.54 6.63 -9.65
CA ILE A 139 -21.03 6.10 -8.37
C ILE A 139 -20.14 6.55 -7.21
N PRO A 140 -20.64 6.58 -5.96
CA PRO A 140 -19.83 6.83 -4.79
C PRO A 140 -18.67 5.83 -4.66
N VAL A 141 -17.48 6.34 -4.36
CA VAL A 141 -16.28 5.54 -4.13
C VAL A 141 -15.72 5.79 -2.73
N VAL A 142 -15.46 4.69 -2.03
CA VAL A 142 -14.81 4.66 -0.73
C VAL A 142 -13.41 4.10 -0.90
N ALA A 143 -12.41 4.88 -0.51
CA ALA A 143 -11.03 4.45 -0.38
C ALA A 143 -10.76 4.05 1.07
N ASP A 144 -10.54 2.76 1.33
CA ASP A 144 -10.27 2.22 2.66
C ASP A 144 -8.78 1.97 2.82
N CYS A 145 -8.12 2.97 3.40
CA CYS A 145 -6.71 2.99 3.74
C CYS A 145 -6.53 2.75 5.25
N SER A 146 -7.40 1.93 5.86
CA SER A 146 -7.46 1.79 7.32
C SER A 146 -6.20 1.21 7.96
N ASP A 147 -5.34 0.57 7.16
CA ASP A 147 -4.04 0.06 7.60
C ASP A 147 -2.92 1.11 7.55
N SER A 148 -3.21 2.34 7.10
CA SER A 148 -2.25 3.42 6.89
C SER A 148 -2.74 4.77 7.45
N LEU A 149 -1.83 5.74 7.45
CA LEU A 149 -2.06 7.15 7.74
C LEU A 149 -1.93 8.02 6.46
N PRO A 150 -2.51 9.24 6.46
CA PRO A 150 -2.47 10.13 5.30
C PRO A 150 -1.09 10.77 5.08
N ILE A 151 -0.84 11.21 3.85
CA ILE A 151 0.18 12.24 3.57
C ILE A 151 -0.41 13.65 3.79
N ALA A 152 0.45 14.66 3.92
CA ALA A 152 0.00 16.05 3.92
C ALA A 152 -0.54 16.42 2.53
N ASN A 153 -1.65 17.17 2.48
CA ASN A 153 -2.33 17.57 1.23
C ASN A 153 -2.57 16.41 0.23
N PRO A 154 -3.33 15.36 0.60
CA PRO A 154 -3.52 14.19 -0.24
C PRO A 154 -4.32 14.49 -1.52
N SER A 155 -3.96 13.83 -2.62
CA SER A 155 -4.65 13.89 -3.92
C SER A 155 -5.89 12.99 -3.94
N LEU A 156 -6.99 13.47 -3.35
CA LEU A 156 -8.21 12.68 -3.14
C LEU A 156 -9.00 12.49 -4.44
N SER A 157 -9.11 11.25 -4.91
CA SER A 157 -9.95 10.86 -6.05
C SER A 157 -11.27 10.17 -5.66
N ALA A 158 -11.34 9.59 -4.45
CA ALA A 158 -12.55 8.98 -3.90
C ALA A 158 -13.48 10.03 -3.24
N ASP A 159 -14.76 9.71 -3.05
CA ASP A 159 -15.69 10.57 -2.30
C ASP A 159 -15.25 10.65 -0.83
N VAL A 160 -14.82 9.53 -0.25
CA VAL A 160 -14.26 9.47 1.11
C VAL A 160 -13.06 8.54 1.14
N THR A 161 -12.02 8.96 1.85
CA THR A 161 -10.87 8.14 2.21
C THR A 161 -10.84 7.90 3.72
N LEU A 162 -10.80 6.64 4.12
CA LEU A 162 -10.75 6.18 5.50
C LEU A 162 -9.31 5.80 5.87
N TYR A 163 -8.79 6.39 6.93
CA TYR A 163 -7.49 6.06 7.53
C TYR A 163 -7.66 5.52 8.95
N GLY A 164 -6.74 4.65 9.36
CA GLY A 164 -6.62 4.23 10.75
C GLY A 164 -5.82 5.27 11.53
N LEU A 165 -6.27 5.65 12.74
CA LEU A 165 -5.48 6.58 13.57
C LEU A 165 -4.54 5.88 14.55
N HIS A 166 -4.72 4.58 14.78
CA HIS A 166 -3.87 3.75 15.63
C HIS A 166 -3.61 4.35 17.03
N LEU A 167 -4.64 4.95 17.64
CA LEU A 167 -4.57 5.65 18.93
C LEU A 167 -4.43 4.71 20.14
N SER A 168 -4.67 3.41 19.95
CA SER A 168 -4.68 2.40 20.99
C SER A 168 -4.48 1.01 20.39
N VAL A 169 -3.93 0.09 21.20
CA VAL A 169 -3.93 -1.35 20.89
C VAL A 169 -5.32 -1.96 20.99
N ASP A 170 -6.21 -1.34 21.76
CA ASP A 170 -7.64 -1.66 21.78
C ASP A 170 -8.29 -1.09 20.52
N GLU A 171 -8.64 -1.98 19.60
CA GLU A 171 -9.30 -1.64 18.33
C GLU A 171 -10.57 -0.80 18.50
N THR A 172 -11.28 -0.95 19.64
CA THR A 172 -12.49 -0.17 19.91
C THR A 172 -12.19 1.30 20.19
N GLN A 173 -10.93 1.64 20.47
CA GLN A 173 -10.42 2.97 20.75
C GLN A 173 -9.29 3.38 19.80
N ALA A 174 -9.08 2.64 18.71
CA ALA A 174 -7.96 2.87 17.80
C ALA A 174 -8.11 4.13 16.95
N GLY A 175 -9.30 4.74 16.90
CA GLY A 175 -9.56 5.93 16.10
C GLY A 175 -9.59 5.66 14.60
N ALA A 176 -10.34 6.49 13.88
CA ALA A 176 -10.38 6.52 12.43
C ALA A 176 -10.54 7.95 11.94
N LEU A 177 -9.98 8.24 10.78
CA LEU A 177 -10.08 9.52 10.12
C LEU A 177 -10.75 9.35 8.77
N LEU A 178 -11.82 10.11 8.55
CA LEU A 178 -12.49 10.21 7.26
C LEU A 178 -12.10 11.53 6.62
N VAL A 179 -11.55 11.48 5.42
CA VAL A 179 -11.15 12.64 4.63
C VAL A 179 -11.98 12.65 3.35
N PHE A 180 -12.65 13.75 3.08
CA PHE A 180 -13.61 13.84 1.99
C PHE A 180 -13.02 14.68 0.86
N SER A 181 -13.19 14.22 -0.38
CA SER A 181 -12.94 15.09 -1.53
C SER A 181 -14.04 16.14 -1.63
N LYS A 182 -13.84 17.16 -2.48
CA LYS A 182 -14.87 18.15 -2.78
C LYS A 182 -16.18 17.50 -3.26
N ARG A 183 -16.08 16.41 -4.02
CA ARG A 183 -17.24 15.64 -4.48
C ARG A 183 -17.96 14.94 -3.32
N GLY A 184 -17.22 14.42 -2.34
CA GLY A 184 -17.77 13.70 -1.20
C GLY A 184 -18.28 14.57 -0.05
N GLU A 185 -18.36 15.90 -0.21
CA GLU A 185 -18.82 16.79 0.87
C GLU A 185 -20.26 16.49 1.33
N TRP A 186 -21.13 16.06 0.41
CA TRP A 186 -22.48 15.61 0.76
C TRP A 186 -22.46 14.39 1.70
N LEU A 187 -21.50 13.48 1.51
CA LEU A 187 -21.35 12.28 2.31
C LEU A 187 -20.85 12.63 3.71
N ARG A 188 -19.92 13.59 3.82
CA ARG A 188 -19.49 14.16 5.11
C ARG A 188 -20.71 14.66 5.91
N ASN A 189 -21.56 15.47 5.29
CA ASN A 189 -22.74 16.03 5.96
C ASN A 189 -23.73 14.92 6.37
N ALA A 190 -23.96 13.93 5.50
CA ALA A 190 -24.81 12.79 5.79
C ALA A 190 -24.29 11.94 6.96
N ILE A 191 -22.98 11.75 7.07
CA ILE A 191 -22.34 11.07 8.20
C ILE A 191 -22.44 11.91 9.46
N GLY A 192 -22.11 13.21 9.39
CA GLY A 192 -22.12 14.11 10.54
C GLY A 192 -23.47 14.17 11.27
N ILE A 193 -24.58 14.15 10.53
CA ILE A 193 -25.94 14.12 11.11
C ILE A 193 -26.24 12.80 11.85
N ARG A 194 -25.57 11.71 11.48
CA ARG A 194 -25.76 10.37 12.09
C ARG A 194 -24.81 10.10 13.26
N MET A 195 -23.77 10.90 13.42
CA MET A 195 -22.80 10.73 14.50
C MET A 195 -23.43 11.10 15.85
N SER A 196 -23.11 10.30 16.86
CA SER A 196 -23.45 10.50 18.26
C SER A 196 -22.18 10.69 19.09
N GLU A 197 -22.32 11.06 20.36
CA GLU A 197 -21.17 11.15 21.28
C GLU A 197 -20.41 9.82 21.40
N SER A 198 -21.09 8.68 21.25
CA SER A 198 -20.46 7.35 21.31
C SER A 198 -19.56 7.04 20.10
N ASP A 199 -19.68 7.82 19.02
CA ASP A 199 -18.87 7.74 17.81
C ASP A 199 -17.59 8.57 17.89
N LEU A 200 -17.40 9.38 18.93
CA LEU A 200 -16.25 10.28 19.04
C LEU A 200 -14.99 9.55 19.55
N PRO A 201 -13.81 9.87 19.01
CA PRO A 201 -12.53 9.35 19.49
C PRO A 201 -12.08 10.06 20.78
N CYS A 202 -10.97 9.59 21.35
CA CYS A 202 -10.23 10.36 22.34
C CYS A 202 -9.53 11.56 21.66
N CYS A 203 -10.02 12.78 21.90
CA CYS A 203 -9.50 14.01 21.28
C CYS A 203 -8.00 14.22 21.54
N GLU A 204 -7.56 14.06 22.79
CA GLU A 204 -6.15 14.25 23.19
C GLU A 204 -5.21 13.32 22.42
N LYS A 205 -5.58 12.04 22.31
CA LYS A 205 -4.80 11.06 21.54
C LYS A 205 -4.79 11.37 20.05
N SER A 206 -5.91 11.83 19.49
CA SER A 206 -5.99 12.23 18.08
C SER A 206 -5.04 13.39 17.76
N VAL A 207 -4.99 14.41 18.61
CA VAL A 207 -4.06 15.55 18.46
C VAL A 207 -2.62 15.09 18.65
N ALA A 208 -2.35 14.25 19.66
CA ALA A 208 -1.03 13.69 19.90
C ALA A 208 -0.50 12.87 18.70
N GLN A 209 -1.37 12.08 18.07
CA GLN A 209 -1.02 11.33 16.86
C GLN A 209 -0.77 12.25 15.67
N HIS A 210 -1.57 13.30 15.49
CA HIS A 210 -1.34 14.32 14.46
C HIS A 210 0.06 14.93 14.58
N GLU A 211 0.44 15.37 15.79
CA GLU A 211 1.75 15.98 16.03
C GLU A 211 2.90 15.01 15.83
N ARG A 212 2.75 13.77 16.29
CA ARG A 212 3.74 12.72 16.06
C ARG A 212 3.92 12.43 14.57
N TRP A 213 2.85 12.52 13.79
CA TRP A 213 2.87 12.20 12.37
C TRP A 213 3.40 13.36 11.51
N PHE A 214 2.92 14.58 11.75
CA PHE A 214 3.16 15.77 10.92
C PHE A 214 3.99 16.89 11.59
N GLY A 215 4.43 16.71 12.83
CA GLY A 215 5.28 17.69 13.52
C GLY A 215 6.65 17.87 12.84
N ALA A 216 7.49 18.75 13.39
CA ALA A 216 8.80 19.08 12.83
C ALA A 216 9.71 17.87 12.60
N ASP A 217 9.63 16.86 13.49
CA ASP A 217 10.34 15.58 13.38
C ASP A 217 9.39 14.42 13.02
N GLY A 218 8.28 14.74 12.35
CA GLY A 218 7.16 13.86 12.09
C GLY A 218 7.53 12.61 11.31
N LEU A 219 6.84 11.50 11.63
CA LEU A 219 7.08 10.21 10.99
C LEU A 219 6.71 10.20 9.49
N ALA A 220 5.77 11.05 9.07
CA ALA A 220 5.32 11.11 7.69
C ALA A 220 6.47 11.46 6.72
N GLN A 221 7.22 12.51 7.04
CA GLN A 221 8.34 12.97 6.20
C GLN A 221 9.48 11.95 6.18
N LYS A 222 9.80 11.35 7.34
CA LYS A 222 10.82 10.29 7.45
C LYS A 222 10.45 9.07 6.59
N GLN A 223 9.19 8.64 6.64
CA GLN A 223 8.72 7.54 5.82
C GLN A 223 8.83 7.84 4.32
N LEU A 224 8.45 9.05 3.88
CA LEU A 224 8.60 9.46 2.48
C LEU A 224 10.06 9.40 2.01
N GLN A 225 10.98 9.91 2.83
CA GLN A 225 12.41 9.88 2.51
C GLN A 225 12.91 8.44 2.35
N VAL A 226 12.57 7.55 3.28
CA VAL A 226 12.97 6.13 3.20
C VAL A 226 12.39 5.46 1.96
N LEU A 227 11.10 5.68 1.66
CA LEU A 227 10.45 5.15 0.46
C LEU A 227 11.12 5.65 -0.83
N GLN A 228 11.46 6.94 -0.91
CA GLN A 228 12.14 7.53 -2.06
C GLN A 228 13.53 6.95 -2.26
N GLU A 229 14.31 6.78 -1.19
CA GLU A 229 15.64 6.18 -1.25
C GLU A 229 15.60 4.71 -1.71
N ILE A 230 14.65 3.92 -1.18
CA ILE A 230 14.45 2.53 -1.62
C ILE A 230 14.03 2.49 -3.08
N ARG A 231 13.05 3.31 -3.49
CA ARG A 231 12.57 3.37 -4.87
C ARG A 231 13.68 3.79 -5.83
N ARG A 232 14.47 4.81 -5.50
CA ARG A 232 15.63 5.23 -6.29
C ARG A 232 16.64 4.09 -6.42
N GLY A 233 17.02 3.46 -5.31
CA GLY A 233 17.95 2.33 -5.31
C GLY A 233 17.45 1.16 -6.16
N LEU A 234 16.18 0.78 -6.03
CA LEU A 234 15.57 -0.29 -6.83
C LEU A 234 15.51 0.08 -8.31
N HIS A 235 15.14 1.31 -8.65
CA HIS A 235 15.12 1.77 -10.03
C HIS A 235 16.52 1.73 -10.67
N GLU A 236 17.51 2.34 -10.00
CA GLU A 236 18.86 2.46 -10.53
C GLU A 236 19.60 1.12 -10.57
N ALA A 237 19.45 0.28 -9.55
CA ALA A 237 20.26 -0.92 -9.38
C ALA A 237 19.55 -2.20 -9.83
N ALA A 238 18.23 -2.33 -9.66
CA ALA A 238 17.48 -3.53 -10.05
C ALA A 238 16.71 -3.33 -11.36
N GLY A 239 16.20 -2.12 -11.62
CA GLY A 239 15.43 -1.77 -12.82
C GLY A 239 14.25 -2.69 -13.10
N LEU A 240 13.53 -3.05 -12.04
CA LEU A 240 12.28 -3.82 -12.12
C LEU A 240 11.08 -2.87 -12.14
N PRO A 241 9.93 -3.27 -12.72
CA PRO A 241 8.72 -2.47 -12.64
C PRO A 241 8.27 -2.34 -11.18
N MET A 242 7.81 -1.15 -10.80
CA MET A 242 7.33 -0.83 -9.45
C MET A 242 5.95 -0.18 -9.53
N ASN A 243 5.20 -0.19 -8.43
CA ASN A 243 3.94 0.55 -8.34
C ASN A 243 4.19 2.06 -8.42
N ASP A 244 3.24 2.84 -8.91
CA ASP A 244 3.32 4.30 -8.91
C ASP A 244 3.41 4.88 -7.49
N GLU A 245 4.02 6.04 -7.38
CA GLU A 245 4.02 6.82 -6.14
C GLU A 245 2.61 7.24 -5.76
N GLN A 246 2.23 6.95 -4.52
CA GLN A 246 0.89 7.23 -4.00
C GLN A 246 0.86 8.61 -3.36
N GLN A 247 -0.09 9.44 -3.79
CA GLN A 247 -0.29 10.79 -3.27
C GLN A 247 -1.46 10.88 -2.27
N VAL A 248 -1.89 9.77 -1.69
CA VAL A 248 -3.07 9.71 -0.81
C VAL A 248 -2.69 9.29 0.62
N PHE A 249 -1.90 8.24 0.74
CA PHE A 249 -1.46 7.63 1.99
C PHE A 249 0.04 7.35 1.95
N LEU A 250 0.61 6.98 3.09
CA LEU A 250 2.00 6.54 3.21
C LEU A 250 2.15 5.02 3.10
N PRO A 251 2.78 4.51 2.03
CA PRO A 251 3.03 3.09 1.89
C PRO A 251 3.90 2.50 2.98
N HIS A 252 3.63 1.24 3.31
CA HIS A 252 4.46 0.47 4.23
C HIS A 252 5.73 -0.04 3.52
N GLY A 253 5.87 0.22 2.23
CA GLY A 253 6.98 -0.23 1.40
C GLY A 253 6.81 0.10 -0.08
N VAL A 254 7.79 -0.30 -0.88
CA VAL A 254 7.79 -0.20 -2.34
C VAL A 254 7.39 -1.54 -2.93
N ALA A 255 6.36 -1.57 -3.77
CA ALA A 255 5.93 -2.79 -4.42
C ALA A 255 6.71 -2.98 -5.72
N VAL A 256 7.34 -4.14 -5.86
CA VAL A 256 8.11 -4.55 -7.03
C VAL A 256 7.34 -5.65 -7.74
N ARG A 257 7.17 -5.50 -9.06
CA ARG A 257 6.59 -6.51 -9.92
C ARG A 257 7.66 -7.47 -10.41
N ILE A 258 7.42 -8.75 -10.23
CA ILE A 258 8.19 -9.85 -10.81
C ILE A 258 7.86 -9.89 -12.32
N PRO A 259 8.85 -9.78 -13.21
CA PRO A 259 8.63 -9.87 -14.66
C PRO A 259 7.99 -11.18 -15.10
N ASP A 260 7.25 -11.14 -16.21
CA ASP A 260 6.46 -12.28 -16.70
C ASP A 260 7.35 -13.46 -17.14
N GLU A 261 8.55 -13.15 -17.64
CA GLU A 261 9.58 -14.09 -18.06
C GLU A 261 10.20 -14.86 -16.88
N CYS A 262 10.08 -14.33 -15.65
CA CYS A 262 10.59 -15.00 -14.46
C CYS A 262 9.52 -15.93 -13.87
N GLU A 263 9.93 -17.08 -13.34
CA GLU A 263 9.03 -17.90 -12.53
C GLU A 263 8.90 -17.27 -11.12
N VAL A 264 7.65 -17.08 -10.65
CA VAL A 264 7.33 -16.33 -9.42
C VAL A 264 7.92 -16.97 -8.19
N SER A 265 7.74 -18.29 -8.03
CA SER A 265 8.16 -18.99 -6.82
C SER A 265 9.69 -18.96 -6.67
N THR A 266 10.41 -19.09 -7.78
CA THR A 266 11.87 -19.00 -7.85
C THR A 266 12.34 -17.60 -7.45
N PHE A 267 11.72 -16.54 -7.98
CA PHE A 267 12.03 -15.17 -7.57
C PHE A 267 11.87 -14.97 -6.05
N VAL A 268 10.72 -15.39 -5.51
CA VAL A 268 10.44 -15.27 -4.08
C VAL A 268 11.41 -16.10 -3.23
N MET A 269 11.80 -17.29 -3.68
CA MET A 269 12.76 -18.14 -2.98
C MET A 269 14.17 -17.52 -2.94
N TYR A 270 14.66 -16.99 -4.06
CA TYR A 270 15.97 -16.32 -4.09
C TYR A 270 15.97 -15.04 -3.24
N LEU A 271 14.90 -14.25 -3.30
CA LEU A 271 14.79 -13.04 -2.48
C LEU A 271 14.85 -13.35 -0.98
N ARG A 272 14.20 -14.45 -0.57
CA ARG A 272 14.27 -14.96 0.81
C ARG A 272 15.66 -15.48 1.16
N ALA A 273 16.32 -16.19 0.24
CA ALA A 273 17.67 -16.72 0.46
C ALA A 273 18.70 -15.60 0.65
N GLU A 274 18.49 -14.43 0.04
CA GLU A 274 19.30 -13.22 0.27
C GLU A 274 19.02 -12.54 1.62
N ASN A 275 18.18 -13.11 2.48
CA ASN A 275 17.73 -12.54 3.75
C ASN A 275 17.18 -11.11 3.59
N THR A 276 16.51 -10.84 2.46
CA THR A 276 15.91 -9.53 2.20
C THR A 276 14.54 -9.49 2.85
N PRO A 277 14.28 -8.52 3.76
CA PRO A 277 12.93 -8.29 4.24
C PRO A 277 11.99 -8.05 3.07
N SER A 278 10.98 -8.91 2.89
CA SER A 278 10.02 -8.83 1.81
C SER A 278 8.73 -9.55 2.19
N LYS A 279 7.59 -9.12 1.64
CA LYS A 279 6.33 -9.87 1.67
C LYS A 279 5.82 -10.12 0.27
N TRP A 280 5.47 -11.36 0.01
CA TRP A 280 4.76 -11.69 -1.21
C TRP A 280 3.29 -11.25 -1.07
N ALA A 281 2.74 -10.54 -2.07
CA ALA A 281 1.42 -9.92 -1.94
C ALA A 281 0.27 -10.90 -1.58
N PRO A 282 0.23 -12.14 -2.10
CA PRO A 282 -0.73 -13.16 -1.66
C PRO A 282 -0.63 -13.50 -0.17
N GLU A 283 0.53 -13.32 0.47
CA GLU A 283 0.73 -13.55 1.91
C GLU A 283 0.29 -12.36 2.77
N ILE A 284 0.29 -11.15 2.20
CA ILE A 284 -0.21 -9.96 2.89
C ILE A 284 -1.73 -10.04 2.96
N ARG A 285 -2.36 -10.25 1.80
CA ARG A 285 -3.82 -10.30 1.71
C ARG A 285 -4.24 -11.10 0.47
N PRO A 286 -4.55 -12.40 0.63
CA PRO A 286 -4.94 -13.27 -0.47
C PRO A 286 -6.33 -12.89 -1.02
N LEU A 287 -6.71 -13.49 -2.14
CA LEU A 287 -8.08 -13.39 -2.63
C LEU A 287 -9.04 -13.94 -1.58
N HIS A 288 -10.13 -13.23 -1.38
CA HIS A 288 -11.23 -13.70 -0.55
C HIS A 288 -11.79 -15.02 -1.15
N TYR A 289 -12.06 -16.03 -0.33
CA TYR A 289 -12.46 -17.36 -0.80
C TYR A 289 -13.67 -17.33 -1.75
N ALA A 290 -14.64 -16.44 -1.50
CA ALA A 290 -15.82 -16.26 -2.35
C ALA A 290 -15.52 -15.57 -3.70
N ALA A 291 -14.37 -14.88 -3.82
CA ALA A 291 -13.93 -14.27 -5.06
C ALA A 291 -13.21 -15.28 -5.97
N ILE A 292 -12.51 -16.28 -5.41
CA ILE A 292 -11.68 -17.25 -6.15
C ILE A 292 -12.45 -17.92 -7.29
N ALA A 293 -13.72 -18.29 -7.06
CA ALA A 293 -14.54 -18.98 -8.05
C ALA A 293 -14.84 -18.15 -9.32
N THR A 294 -14.75 -16.82 -9.23
CA THR A 294 -15.09 -15.91 -10.33
C THR A 294 -13.91 -15.05 -10.79
N GLN A 295 -12.83 -14.99 -10.01
CA GLN A 295 -11.72 -14.07 -10.21
C GLN A 295 -10.35 -14.76 -10.20
N HIS A 296 -10.24 -16.00 -10.71
CA HIS A 296 -9.01 -16.82 -10.62
C HIS A 296 -7.76 -16.10 -11.17
N GLU A 297 -7.87 -15.43 -12.31
CA GLU A 297 -6.76 -14.65 -12.90
C GLU A 297 -6.22 -13.53 -11.98
N SER A 298 -7.04 -13.04 -11.03
CA SER A 298 -6.59 -12.05 -10.05
C SER A 298 -5.53 -12.63 -9.11
N ALA A 299 -5.53 -13.95 -8.87
CA ALA A 299 -4.53 -14.61 -8.04
C ALA A 299 -3.16 -14.62 -8.71
N GLU A 300 -3.11 -14.93 -10.01
CA GLU A 300 -1.88 -14.91 -10.80
C GLU A 300 -1.29 -13.50 -10.89
N ARG A 301 -2.15 -12.48 -11.08
CA ARG A 301 -1.71 -11.08 -11.10
C ARG A 301 -1.20 -10.64 -9.74
N LEU A 302 -1.90 -10.97 -8.65
CA LEU A 302 -1.46 -10.65 -7.29
C LEU A 302 -0.12 -11.33 -6.96
N ALA A 303 0.07 -12.57 -7.39
CA ALA A 303 1.30 -13.33 -7.19
C ALA A 303 2.54 -12.69 -7.83
N ARG A 304 2.39 -11.76 -8.76
CA ARG A 304 3.53 -11.07 -9.38
C ARG A 304 4.09 -9.94 -8.54
N TRP A 305 3.53 -9.65 -7.35
CA TRP A 305 3.96 -8.51 -6.56
C TRP A 305 4.62 -8.91 -5.25
N VAL A 306 5.73 -8.24 -4.96
CA VAL A 306 6.45 -8.34 -3.70
C VAL A 306 6.58 -6.95 -3.11
N LEU A 307 6.20 -6.81 -1.85
CA LEU A 307 6.38 -5.58 -1.09
C LEU A 307 7.75 -5.59 -0.41
N ILE A 308 8.57 -4.60 -0.72
CA ILE A 308 9.83 -4.31 -0.03
C ILE A 308 9.53 -3.28 1.06
N PRO A 309 9.61 -3.63 2.36
CA PRO A 309 9.32 -2.71 3.44
C PRO A 309 10.04 -1.38 3.41
N ALA A 310 9.40 -0.41 4.03
CA ALA A 310 10.01 0.81 4.53
C ALA A 310 9.48 1.10 5.93
N SER A 311 10.36 1.61 6.80
CA SER A 311 9.99 2.15 8.11
C SER A 311 10.64 3.51 8.28
N PRO A 312 10.00 4.47 8.98
CA PRO A 312 10.58 5.78 9.21
C PRO A 312 11.82 5.73 10.12
N PHE A 313 12.14 4.56 10.67
CA PHE A 313 13.29 4.30 11.53
C PHE A 313 14.43 3.53 10.83
N PHE A 314 14.28 3.20 9.55
CA PHE A 314 15.35 2.51 8.82
C PHE A 314 16.62 3.37 8.75
N THR A 315 17.73 2.75 9.09
CA THR A 315 19.08 3.25 8.88
C THR A 315 19.49 3.10 7.42
N GLU A 316 20.54 3.82 7.00
CA GLU A 316 21.13 3.69 5.67
C GLU A 316 21.51 2.24 5.33
N LYS A 317 22.00 1.49 6.33
CA LYS A 317 22.37 0.07 6.19
C LYS A 317 21.15 -0.81 5.89
N GLU A 318 20.03 -0.56 6.54
CA GLU A 318 18.77 -1.28 6.31
C GLU A 318 18.18 -0.94 4.94
N ILE A 319 18.22 0.33 4.53
CA ILE A 319 17.81 0.76 3.18
C ILE A 319 18.65 0.05 2.11
N ARG A 320 19.98 0.03 2.26
CA ARG A 320 20.87 -0.69 1.33
C ARG A 320 20.59 -2.18 1.30
N GLY A 321 20.35 -2.80 2.45
CA GLY A 321 19.99 -4.22 2.55
C GLY A 321 18.72 -4.56 1.79
N ALA A 322 17.68 -3.73 1.95
CA ALA A 322 16.40 -3.89 1.25
C ALA A 322 16.54 -3.83 -0.28
N VAL A 323 17.41 -2.95 -0.79
CA VAL A 323 17.70 -2.83 -2.23
C VAL A 323 18.58 -3.99 -2.72
N LEU A 324 19.68 -4.29 -2.03
CA LEU A 324 20.72 -5.18 -2.53
C LEU A 324 20.22 -6.60 -2.80
N GLY A 325 19.38 -7.16 -1.93
CA GLY A 325 18.95 -8.53 -2.16
C GLY A 325 17.89 -8.66 -3.26
N VAL A 326 17.12 -7.61 -3.56
CA VAL A 326 16.33 -7.54 -4.80
C VAL A 326 17.25 -7.49 -6.02
N VAL A 327 18.30 -6.67 -5.99
CA VAL A 327 19.28 -6.56 -7.08
C VAL A 327 19.93 -7.91 -7.37
N LYS A 328 20.44 -8.60 -6.34
CA LYS A 328 21.06 -9.92 -6.50
C LYS A 328 20.08 -10.96 -7.02
N THR A 329 18.86 -10.98 -6.49
CA THR A 329 17.81 -11.88 -6.98
C THR A 329 17.53 -11.64 -8.46
N ALA A 330 17.35 -10.38 -8.86
CA ALA A 330 17.12 -10.02 -10.25
C ALA A 330 18.33 -10.38 -11.15
N GLU A 331 19.54 -10.26 -10.63
CA GLU A 331 20.77 -10.64 -11.33
C GLU A 331 20.89 -12.15 -11.53
N TYR A 332 20.69 -12.95 -10.48
CA TYR A 332 20.72 -14.41 -10.57
C TYR A 332 19.67 -14.98 -11.52
N LEU A 333 18.54 -14.29 -11.65
CA LEU A 333 17.42 -14.72 -12.49
C LEU A 333 17.39 -14.04 -13.86
N GLY A 334 18.39 -13.21 -14.17
CA GLY A 334 18.50 -12.59 -15.50
C GLY A 334 17.39 -11.57 -15.82
N VAL A 335 16.79 -10.95 -14.81
CA VAL A 335 15.69 -9.99 -14.97
C VAL A 335 16.03 -8.57 -14.49
N ARG A 336 17.30 -8.33 -14.18
CA ARG A 336 17.80 -7.00 -13.83
C ARG A 336 17.66 -6.02 -15.01
N TRP A 337 17.30 -4.77 -14.73
CA TRP A 337 16.99 -3.73 -15.72
C TRP A 337 15.99 -4.19 -16.77
N TYR A 338 14.97 -4.93 -16.34
CA TYR A 338 13.82 -5.27 -17.17
C TYR A 338 13.19 -4.03 -17.84
N THR A 339 13.18 -2.89 -17.15
CA THR A 339 12.66 -1.62 -17.67
C THR A 339 13.67 -0.84 -18.53
N ASP A 340 14.90 -1.32 -18.69
CA ASP A 340 15.98 -0.70 -19.47
C ASP A 340 16.85 -1.79 -20.13
N ALA A 341 16.34 -2.33 -21.23
CA ALA A 341 16.97 -3.43 -21.95
C ALA A 341 18.38 -3.10 -22.47
N ASN A 342 18.65 -1.85 -22.83
CA ASN A 342 19.96 -1.42 -23.31
C ASN A 342 21.00 -1.57 -22.19
N ARG A 343 20.67 -1.10 -20.99
CA ARG A 343 21.54 -1.24 -19.82
C ARG A 343 21.77 -2.70 -19.42
N ALA A 344 20.74 -3.55 -19.54
CA ALA A 344 20.89 -4.99 -19.33
C ALA A 344 21.90 -5.61 -20.31
N VAL A 345 21.85 -5.25 -21.60
CA VAL A 345 22.78 -5.75 -22.62
C VAL A 345 24.20 -5.26 -22.36
N GLU A 346 24.39 -3.98 -22.05
CA GLU A 346 25.70 -3.40 -21.75
C GLU A 346 26.36 -4.11 -20.55
N TYR A 347 25.59 -4.36 -19.49
CA TYR A 347 26.11 -5.05 -18.31
C TYR A 347 26.42 -6.53 -18.57
N ALA A 348 25.59 -7.23 -19.36
CA ALA A 348 25.88 -8.61 -19.76
C ALA A 348 27.19 -8.71 -20.57
N ALA A 349 27.43 -7.75 -21.47
CA ALA A 349 28.69 -7.66 -22.21
C ALA A 349 29.89 -7.43 -21.28
N LEU A 350 29.76 -6.51 -20.30
CA LEU A 350 30.80 -6.27 -19.29
C LEU A 350 31.09 -7.52 -18.45
N MET A 351 30.05 -8.27 -18.05
CA MET A 351 30.24 -9.51 -17.30
C MET A 351 30.98 -10.57 -18.12
N ASN A 352 30.65 -10.70 -19.42
CA ASN A 352 31.35 -11.61 -20.32
C ASN A 352 32.82 -11.21 -20.51
N GLU A 353 33.12 -9.91 -20.61
CA GLU A 353 34.49 -9.41 -20.69
C GLU A 353 35.29 -9.74 -19.42
N MET A 354 34.71 -9.54 -18.24
CA MET A 354 35.40 -9.73 -16.96
C MET A 354 35.57 -11.21 -16.56
N TYR A 355 34.57 -12.05 -16.85
CA TYR A 355 34.52 -13.42 -16.32
C TYR A 355 34.53 -14.52 -17.40
N GLY A 356 34.39 -14.17 -18.67
CA GLY A 356 34.35 -15.09 -19.81
C GLY A 356 32.96 -15.71 -20.07
N GLU A 357 32.75 -16.23 -21.28
CA GLU A 357 31.46 -16.75 -21.77
C GLU A 357 30.95 -18.01 -21.01
N GLY A 358 31.82 -18.69 -20.26
CA GLY A 358 31.49 -19.88 -19.49
C GLY A 358 31.16 -19.63 -18.02
N HIS A 359 31.18 -18.37 -17.56
CA HIS A 359 30.82 -18.03 -16.18
C HIS A 359 29.30 -17.97 -16.01
N ASP A 360 28.81 -18.33 -14.81
CA ASP A 360 27.41 -18.19 -14.37
C ASP A 360 27.02 -16.70 -14.17
N ALA A 361 27.62 -15.79 -14.93
CA ALA A 361 27.36 -14.36 -14.83
C ALA A 361 25.97 -14.02 -15.38
N TYR A 362 25.50 -12.82 -15.03
CA TYR A 362 24.22 -12.26 -15.46
C TYR A 362 23.95 -12.44 -16.96
N ARG A 363 22.82 -13.06 -17.30
CA ARG A 363 22.30 -13.18 -18.67
C ARG A 363 20.84 -12.73 -18.71
N PRO A 364 20.48 -11.68 -19.46
CA PRO A 364 19.10 -11.25 -19.55
C PRO A 364 18.25 -12.35 -20.21
N ILE A 365 17.14 -12.72 -19.57
CA ILE A 365 16.20 -13.75 -20.09
C ILE A 365 15.09 -13.16 -20.96
N PHE A 366 15.01 -11.83 -21.04
CA PHE A 366 14.02 -11.08 -21.82
C PHE A 366 14.65 -10.56 -23.11
N LEU A 367 13.88 -10.57 -24.20
CA LEU A 367 14.35 -10.17 -25.53
C LEU A 367 14.25 -8.64 -25.72
N PRO A 368 15.31 -7.94 -26.17
CA PRO A 368 15.25 -6.50 -26.46
C PRO A 368 14.16 -6.12 -27.47
N LEU A 369 13.90 -7.00 -28.45
CA LEU A 369 12.93 -6.77 -29.54
C LEU A 369 11.45 -6.91 -29.13
N GLN A 370 11.14 -7.41 -27.93
CA GLN A 370 9.75 -7.59 -27.48
C GLN A 370 9.22 -6.47 -26.57
N LEU A 371 10.11 -5.61 -26.04
CA LEU A 371 9.72 -4.52 -25.14
C LEU A 371 9.12 -3.31 -25.90
N GLU A 372 9.55 -3.02 -27.12
CA GLU A 372 8.94 -1.95 -27.96
C GLU A 372 7.46 -2.24 -28.32
N LEU A 373 7.04 -3.50 -28.28
CA LEU A 373 5.67 -3.93 -28.58
C LEU A 373 4.77 -4.03 -27.34
N ARG A 374 5.31 -3.91 -26.12
CA ARG A 374 4.56 -4.02 -24.86
C ARG A 374 4.42 -2.71 -24.08
N ILE A 375 5.06 -1.64 -24.56
CA ILE A 375 5.03 -0.29 -23.95
C ILE A 375 4.00 0.64 -24.66
N ASN A 376 3.27 0.13 -25.67
CA ASN A 376 2.20 0.87 -26.36
C ASN A 376 0.80 0.38 -25.97
#